data_AF-A0A3D5UM01-F1
#
_entry.id   AF-A0A3D5UM01-F1
#
_cell.length_a   1.000
_cell.length_b   1.000
_cell.length_c   1.000
_cell.angle_alpha   90.00
_cell.angle_beta   90.00
_cell.angle_gamma   90.00
#
_symmetry.space_group_name_H-M   'P 1'
#
loop_
_entity.id
_entity.type
_entity.pdbx_description
1 polymer ?
#
loop_
_entity_poly.entity_id
_entity_poly.type
_entity_poly.pdbx_seq_one_letter_code
_entity_poly.pdbx_strand_id
1 'polypeptide(L)'
;GGHSLQLHAPAIVSSKRLKEELLSDPAIQQVFSMYHKLDVLINSFGCLTSPKASFLSSGYFREEDIEEIRRSRIEYDIASAIYLDEFGEKRNLEVLDRTVGIQESNYLNTPERIALAGGLEKQKPTYYIARSGYSNILIIDEQIAEYLLKK
;
A
#
# COMPACT_ATOMS: atom_id res chain seq x y z
N GLY A 1 4.12 25.21 12.91
CA GLY A 1 3.19 24.45 13.75
C GLY A 1 2.34 23.57 12.86
N GLY A 2 1.86 22.43 13.37
CA GLY A 2 0.99 21.50 12.65
C GLY A 2 0.32 20.53 13.63
N HIS A 3 -0.79 19.92 13.20
CA HIS A 3 -1.48 18.86 13.95
C HIS A 3 -1.24 17.52 13.27
N SER A 4 -0.87 16.51 14.04
CA SER A 4 -0.75 15.14 13.56
C SER A 4 -1.94 14.31 14.04
N LEU A 5 -2.48 13.49 13.16
CA LEU A 5 -3.48 12.49 13.49
C LEU A 5 -2.92 11.12 13.11
N GLN A 6 -2.81 10.22 14.09
CA GLN A 6 -2.25 8.90 13.91
C GLN A 6 -3.35 7.85 14.03
N LEU A 7 -3.31 6.86 13.14
CA LEU A 7 -4.18 5.69 13.24
C LEU A 7 -3.64 4.76 14.34
N HIS A 8 -4.25 4.80 15.52
CA HIS A 8 -3.90 3.93 16.65
C HIS A 8 -4.62 2.58 16.56
N ALA A 9 -4.30 1.81 15.53
CA ALA A 9 -4.81 0.45 15.33
C ALA A 9 -3.71 -0.46 14.74
N PRO A 10 -3.76 -1.78 14.99
CA PRO A 10 -2.92 -2.72 14.26
C PRO A 10 -3.21 -2.66 12.76
N ALA A 11 -2.17 -2.73 11.92
CA ALA A 11 -2.32 -2.72 10.46
C ALA A 11 -3.15 -3.91 9.95
N ILE A 12 -3.01 -5.07 10.58
CA ILE A 12 -3.77 -6.29 10.29
C ILE A 12 -4.30 -6.83 11.62
N VAL A 13 -5.59 -7.16 11.66
CA VAL A 13 -6.25 -7.68 12.87
C VAL A 13 -6.66 -9.14 12.72
N SER A 14 -7.13 -9.76 13.81
CA SER A 14 -7.31 -11.21 13.83
C SER A 14 -8.49 -11.72 13.01
N SER A 15 -9.49 -10.87 12.75
CA SER A 15 -10.72 -11.21 12.02
C SER A 15 -11.36 -9.96 11.40
N LYS A 16 -12.19 -10.17 10.38
CA LYS A 16 -13.00 -9.11 9.75
C LYS A 16 -13.91 -8.41 10.76
N ARG A 17 -14.54 -9.18 11.65
CA ARG A 17 -15.38 -8.65 12.72
C ARG A 17 -14.62 -7.68 13.62
N LEU A 18 -13.40 -8.01 14.03
CA LEU A 18 -12.58 -7.11 14.85
C LEU A 18 -12.21 -5.83 14.10
N LYS A 19 -11.95 -5.91 12.78
CA LYS A 19 -11.75 -4.71 11.95
C LYS A 19 -13.00 -3.83 11.98
N GLU A 20 -14.18 -4.40 11.79
CA GLU A 20 -15.45 -3.66 11.83
C GLU A 20 -15.70 -3.02 13.20
N GLU A 21 -15.43 -3.74 14.30
CA GLU A 21 -15.52 -3.23 15.66
C GLU A 21 -14.54 -2.05 15.88
N LEU A 22 -13.28 -2.15 15.43
CA LEU A 22 -12.32 -1.04 15.50
C LEU A 22 -12.74 0.16 14.66
N LEU A 23 -13.25 -0.07 13.44
CA LEU A 23 -13.74 1.01 12.58
C LEU A 23 -15.02 1.69 13.13
N SER A 24 -15.65 1.11 14.15
CA SER A 24 -16.75 1.74 14.89
C SER A 24 -16.28 2.65 16.02
N ASP A 25 -15.01 2.58 16.43
CA ASP A 25 -14.44 3.43 17.48
C ASP A 25 -14.35 4.89 17.00
N PRO A 26 -14.91 5.88 17.74
CA PRO A 26 -14.90 7.28 17.34
C PRO A 26 -13.51 7.86 17.07
N ALA A 27 -12.48 7.45 17.81
CA ALA A 27 -11.11 7.94 17.62
C ALA A 27 -10.51 7.43 16.30
N ILE A 28 -10.81 6.18 15.92
CA ILE A 28 -10.41 5.62 14.63
C ILE A 28 -11.20 6.27 13.50
N GLN A 29 -12.52 6.43 13.66
CA GLN A 29 -13.37 7.10 12.67
C GLN A 29 -12.91 8.52 12.36
N GLN A 30 -12.43 9.25 13.37
CA GLN A 30 -11.85 10.59 13.15
C GLN A 30 -10.71 10.55 12.13
N VAL A 31 -9.81 9.56 12.22
CA VAL A 31 -8.70 9.39 11.26
C VAL A 31 -9.23 9.05 9.88
N PHE A 32 -10.15 8.10 9.78
CA PHE A 32 -10.72 7.68 8.49
C PHE A 32 -11.52 8.80 7.81
N SER A 33 -12.18 9.68 8.58
CA SER A 33 -12.88 10.84 8.04
C SER A 33 -11.94 11.83 7.33
N MET A 34 -10.66 11.87 7.74
CA MET A 34 -9.65 12.72 7.12
C MET A 34 -9.13 12.15 5.80
N TYR A 35 -9.22 10.85 5.56
CA TYR A 35 -8.82 10.26 4.27
C TYR A 35 -9.65 10.80 3.09
N HIS A 36 -10.88 11.24 3.33
CA HIS A 36 -11.71 11.88 2.31
C HIS A 36 -11.31 13.32 1.97
N LYS A 37 -10.39 13.91 2.75
CA LYS A 37 -9.97 15.32 2.65
C LYS A 37 -8.48 15.45 2.35
N LEU A 38 -7.84 14.38 1.89
CA LEU A 38 -6.43 14.42 1.54
C LEU A 38 -6.25 15.26 0.26
N ASP A 39 -5.44 16.31 0.36
CA ASP A 39 -4.95 17.06 -0.80
C ASP A 39 -3.70 16.38 -1.39
N VAL A 40 -2.86 15.83 -0.51
CA VAL A 40 -1.58 15.20 -0.84
C VAL A 40 -1.44 13.88 -0.10
N LEU A 41 -1.04 12.84 -0.82
CA LEU A 41 -0.65 11.54 -0.30
C LEU A 41 0.81 11.27 -0.68
N ILE A 42 1.60 10.87 0.31
CA ILE A 42 3.00 10.47 0.14
C ILE A 42 3.14 9.03 0.60
N ASN A 43 3.58 8.15 -0.30
CA ASN A 43 3.70 6.73 0.02
C ASN A 43 4.81 6.05 -0.81
N SER A 44 5.34 4.93 -0.31
CA SER A 44 6.18 4.03 -1.10
C SER A 44 5.40 2.76 -1.44
N PHE A 45 5.90 1.96 -2.37
CA PHE A 45 5.23 0.75 -2.84
C PHE A 45 6.16 -0.44 -2.74
N GLY A 46 5.62 -1.59 -2.35
CA GLY A 46 6.31 -2.85 -2.17
C GLY A 46 6.45 -3.65 -3.46
N CYS A 47 7.41 -4.56 -3.45
CA CYS A 47 7.57 -5.63 -4.43
C CYS A 47 7.56 -6.95 -3.67
N LEU A 48 6.44 -7.67 -3.66
CA LEU A 48 6.25 -8.84 -2.80
C LEU A 48 7.03 -10.07 -3.30
N THR A 49 7.42 -10.07 -4.57
CA THR A 49 8.29 -11.11 -5.15
C THR A 49 9.77 -10.90 -4.81
N SER A 50 10.15 -9.76 -4.24
CA SER A 50 11.52 -9.52 -3.79
C SER A 50 11.83 -10.35 -2.53
N PRO A 51 12.94 -11.09 -2.48
CA PRO A 51 13.37 -11.78 -1.26
C PRO A 51 13.72 -10.82 -0.11
N LYS A 52 13.91 -9.54 -0.41
CA LYS A 52 14.15 -8.46 0.56
C LYS A 52 12.88 -7.67 0.89
N ALA A 53 11.71 -8.14 0.50
CA ALA A 53 10.47 -7.41 0.68
C ALA A 53 10.17 -7.22 2.18
N SER A 54 10.02 -5.96 2.60
CA SER A 54 9.88 -5.56 4.01
C SER A 54 8.68 -6.22 4.70
N PHE A 55 7.63 -6.59 3.96
CA PHE A 55 6.46 -7.26 4.53
C PHE A 55 6.81 -8.63 5.15
N LEU A 56 7.81 -9.35 4.60
CA LEU A 56 8.26 -10.64 5.13
C LEU A 56 8.87 -10.52 6.53
N SER A 57 9.46 -9.36 6.85
CA SER A 57 10.09 -9.08 8.14
C SER A 57 9.22 -8.20 9.06
N SER A 58 8.02 -7.81 8.61
CA SER A 58 7.18 -6.83 9.33
C SER A 58 6.49 -7.38 10.57
N GLY A 59 6.29 -8.70 10.64
CA GLY A 59 5.53 -9.35 11.70
C GLY A 59 4.01 -9.12 11.64
N TYR A 60 3.50 -8.43 10.60
CA TYR A 60 2.06 -8.15 10.47
C TYR A 60 1.26 -9.32 9.91
N PHE A 61 1.89 -10.15 9.08
CA PHE A 61 1.24 -11.25 8.38
C PHE A 61 1.42 -12.57 9.13
N ARG A 62 0.37 -13.38 9.15
CA ARG A 62 0.46 -14.79 9.56
C ARG A 62 1.13 -15.61 8.47
N GLU A 63 1.63 -16.79 8.81
CA GLU A 63 2.19 -17.71 7.81
C GLU A 63 1.18 -18.02 6.70
N GLU A 64 -0.09 -18.24 7.08
CA GLU A 64 -1.20 -18.48 6.15
C GLU A 64 -1.42 -17.30 5.18
N ASP A 65 -1.28 -16.05 5.66
CA ASP A 65 -1.43 -14.85 4.83
C ASP A 65 -0.29 -14.75 3.81
N ILE A 66 0.93 -15.09 4.22
CA ILE A 66 2.09 -15.12 3.33
C ILE A 66 1.91 -16.21 2.27
N GLU A 67 1.39 -17.38 2.63
CA GLU A 67 1.06 -18.43 1.68
C GLU A 67 -0.02 -18.01 0.69
N GLU A 68 -1.08 -17.34 1.16
CA GLU A 68 -2.15 -16.80 0.32
C GLU A 68 -1.59 -15.81 -0.71
N ILE A 69 -0.77 -14.84 -0.26
CA ILE A 69 -0.14 -13.83 -1.12
C ILE A 69 0.73 -14.51 -2.18
N ARG A 70 1.54 -15.50 -1.80
CA ARG A 70 2.40 -16.25 -2.74
C ARG A 70 1.58 -17.02 -3.77
N ARG A 71 0.50 -17.70 -3.36
CA ARG A 71 -0.38 -18.45 -4.26
C ARG A 71 -1.13 -17.52 -5.22
N SER A 72 -1.46 -16.32 -4.76
CA SER A 72 -2.21 -15.32 -5.53
C SER A 72 -1.36 -14.53 -6.54
N ARG A 73 -0.05 -14.76 -6.59
CA ARG A 73 0.89 -14.10 -7.53
C ARG A 73 0.86 -12.57 -7.47
N ILE A 74 0.57 -12.02 -6.29
CA ILE A 74 0.67 -10.58 -6.07
C ILE A 74 2.14 -10.16 -6.21
N GLU A 75 2.37 -9.10 -6.96
CA GLU A 75 3.70 -8.52 -7.16
C GLU A 75 3.85 -7.17 -6.48
N TYR A 76 2.81 -6.33 -6.49
CA TYR A 76 2.85 -4.97 -5.99
C TYR A 76 2.00 -4.80 -4.75
N ASP A 77 2.54 -4.03 -3.79
CA ASP A 77 1.85 -3.56 -2.59
C ASP A 77 1.86 -2.03 -2.61
N ILE A 78 0.70 -1.41 -2.44
CA ILE A 78 0.55 0.04 -2.33
C ILE A 78 -0.18 0.34 -1.01
N ALA A 79 0.53 1.07 -0.14
CA ALA A 79 0.05 1.51 1.18
C ALA A 79 -0.41 0.36 2.10
N SER A 80 0.08 -0.87 1.88
CA SER A 80 -0.32 -2.07 2.62
C SER A 80 -1.81 -2.37 2.59
N ALA A 81 -2.55 -1.76 1.65
CA ALA A 81 -4.00 -1.87 1.51
C ALA A 81 -4.44 -2.28 0.09
N ILE A 82 -3.59 -2.05 -0.91
CA ILE A 82 -3.89 -2.34 -2.32
C ILE A 82 -2.81 -3.29 -2.83
N TYR A 83 -3.24 -4.47 -3.28
CA TYR A 83 -2.36 -5.57 -3.68
C TYR A 83 -2.70 -5.97 -5.11
N LEU A 84 -1.68 -5.97 -5.96
CA LEU A 84 -1.84 -6.14 -7.41
C LEU A 84 -0.86 -7.18 -7.93
N ASP A 85 -1.27 -7.98 -8.90
CA ASP A 85 -0.37 -8.87 -9.62
C ASP A 85 0.49 -8.12 -10.67
N GLU A 86 1.30 -8.87 -11.41
CA GLU A 86 2.21 -8.34 -12.44
C GLU A 86 1.50 -7.54 -13.56
N PHE A 87 0.20 -7.80 -13.78
CA PHE A 87 -0.62 -7.12 -14.78
C PHE A 87 -1.39 -5.93 -14.19
N GLY A 88 -1.28 -5.71 -12.88
CA GLY A 88 -2.04 -4.67 -12.19
C GLY A 88 -3.47 -5.08 -11.84
N GLU A 89 -3.80 -6.37 -11.91
CA GLU A 89 -5.11 -6.86 -11.50
C GLU A 89 -5.14 -7.13 -10.00
N LYS A 90 -6.28 -6.82 -9.38
CA LYS A 90 -6.53 -7.13 -7.98
C LYS A 90 -6.87 -8.61 -7.85
N ARG A 91 -6.42 -9.22 -6.75
CA ARG A 91 -6.87 -10.54 -6.32
C ARG A 91 -7.63 -10.41 -5.02
N ASN A 92 -8.62 -11.27 -4.83
CA ASN A 92 -9.34 -11.35 -3.55
C ASN A 92 -8.43 -12.09 -2.57
N LEU A 93 -7.92 -11.38 -1.57
CA LEU A 93 -7.13 -11.96 -0.47
C LEU A 93 -7.90 -11.75 0.83
N GLU A 94 -8.03 -12.80 1.63
CA GLU A 94 -8.68 -12.77 2.94
C GLU A 94 -7.98 -11.77 3.88
N VAL A 95 -6.66 -11.62 3.78
CA VAL A 95 -5.91 -10.67 4.60
C VAL A 95 -6.40 -9.22 4.44
N LEU A 96 -7.00 -8.86 3.29
CA LEU A 96 -7.57 -7.52 3.06
C LEU A 96 -8.86 -7.28 3.83
N ASP A 97 -9.66 -8.32 4.07
CA ASP A 97 -10.82 -8.25 4.96
C ASP A 97 -10.41 -7.94 6.40
N ARG A 98 -9.14 -8.17 6.76
CA ARG A 98 -8.57 -7.92 8.08
C ARG A 98 -7.60 -6.75 8.15
N THR A 99 -7.31 -6.10 7.03
CA THR A 99 -6.39 -4.97 6.95
C THR A 99 -7.10 -3.67 7.35
N VAL A 100 -6.51 -2.90 8.27
CA VAL A 100 -6.99 -1.60 8.75
C VAL A 100 -6.13 -0.50 8.14
N GLY A 101 -6.67 0.23 7.18
CA GLY A 101 -5.93 1.28 6.47
C GLY A 101 -6.79 2.03 5.46
N ILE A 102 -6.14 2.91 4.70
CA ILE A 102 -6.79 3.71 3.67
C ILE A 102 -7.49 2.81 2.63
N GLN A 103 -8.71 3.17 2.27
CA GLN A 103 -9.42 2.51 1.18
C GLN A 103 -8.90 3.03 -0.16
N GLU A 104 -8.85 2.16 -1.17
CA GLU A 104 -8.35 2.51 -2.49
C GLU A 104 -9.08 3.69 -3.13
N SER A 105 -10.39 3.79 -2.94
CA SER A 105 -11.17 4.92 -3.44
C SER A 105 -10.68 6.25 -2.89
N ASN A 106 -10.37 6.32 -1.58
CA ASN A 106 -9.80 7.52 -0.96
C ASN A 106 -8.38 7.79 -1.44
N TYR A 107 -7.58 6.73 -1.61
CA TYR A 107 -6.23 6.84 -2.17
C TYR A 107 -6.27 7.47 -3.57
N LEU A 108 -7.10 6.94 -4.48
CA LEU A 108 -7.21 7.42 -5.86
C LEU A 108 -7.87 8.80 -5.98
N ASN A 109 -8.77 9.16 -5.05
CA ASN A 109 -9.40 10.48 -5.01
C ASN A 109 -8.46 11.60 -4.52
N THR A 110 -7.34 11.25 -3.87
CA THR A 110 -6.37 12.25 -3.40
C THR A 110 -5.72 12.93 -4.61
N PRO A 111 -5.77 14.27 -4.77
CA PRO A 111 -5.28 14.97 -5.96
C PRO A 111 -3.79 14.75 -6.24
N GLU A 112 -2.91 14.98 -5.27
CA GLU A 112 -1.47 14.77 -5.41
C GLU A 112 -1.07 13.44 -4.78
N ARG A 113 -0.61 12.49 -5.60
CA ARG A 113 -0.19 11.14 -5.17
C ARG A 113 1.29 10.97 -5.48
N ILE A 114 2.09 11.34 -4.49
CA ILE A 114 3.54 11.33 -4.54
C ILE A 114 4.04 9.95 -4.15
N ALA A 115 4.73 9.28 -5.08
CA ALA A 115 5.33 7.99 -4.81
C ALA A 115 6.86 8.07 -4.78
N LEU A 116 7.45 7.48 -3.73
CA LEU A 116 8.88 7.49 -3.44
C LEU A 116 9.47 6.09 -3.67
N ALA A 117 10.54 6.00 -4.45
CA ALA A 117 11.25 4.73 -4.65
C ALA A 117 12.76 4.93 -4.89
N GLY A 118 13.57 4.05 -4.32
CA GLY A 118 15.00 3.99 -4.56
C GLY A 118 15.48 2.54 -4.49
N GLY A 119 16.61 2.25 -5.12
CA GLY A 119 17.21 0.92 -5.17
C GLY A 119 16.79 0.08 -6.38
N LEU A 120 17.68 -0.84 -6.77
CA LEU A 120 17.50 -1.74 -7.92
C LEU A 120 16.24 -2.61 -7.79
N GLU A 121 15.90 -3.03 -6.57
CA GLU A 121 14.74 -3.87 -6.29
C GLU A 121 13.39 -3.18 -6.56
N LYS A 122 13.38 -1.85 -6.69
CA LYS A 122 12.18 -1.06 -6.98
C LYS A 122 11.99 -0.75 -8.46
N GLN A 123 12.95 -1.04 -9.34
CA GLN A 123 12.87 -0.69 -10.77
C GLN A 123 11.58 -1.16 -11.45
N LYS A 124 11.25 -2.45 -11.34
CA LYS A 124 10.03 -3.04 -11.92
C LYS A 124 8.74 -2.45 -11.31
N PRO A 125 8.56 -2.44 -9.98
CA PRO A 125 7.43 -1.77 -9.35
C PRO A 125 7.28 -0.30 -9.74
N THR A 126 8.37 0.46 -9.80
CA THR A 126 8.31 1.87 -10.20
C THR A 126 7.80 2.02 -11.63
N TYR A 127 8.26 1.16 -12.55
CA TYR A 127 7.76 1.18 -13.91
C TYR A 127 6.24 0.94 -13.99
N TYR A 128 5.72 0.01 -13.20
CA TYR A 128 4.28 -0.20 -13.08
C TYR A 128 3.58 1.05 -12.49
N ILE A 129 4.06 1.57 -11.36
CA ILE A 129 3.46 2.71 -10.66
C ILE A 129 3.42 3.98 -11.53
N ALA A 130 4.45 4.21 -12.33
CA ALA A 130 4.51 5.32 -13.28
C ALA A 130 3.37 5.28 -14.32
N ARG A 131 2.77 4.11 -14.57
CA ARG A 131 1.78 3.88 -15.62
C ARG A 131 0.39 3.51 -15.11
N SER A 132 0.24 3.18 -13.83
CA SER A 132 -0.97 2.59 -13.27
C SER A 132 -2.00 3.60 -12.75
N GLY A 133 -1.64 4.88 -12.64
CA GLY A 133 -2.51 5.93 -12.11
C GLY A 133 -2.54 6.04 -10.57
N TYR A 134 -1.93 5.09 -9.86
CA TYR A 134 -1.73 5.15 -8.39
C TYR A 134 -0.71 6.22 -7.97
N SER A 135 0.01 6.83 -8.92
CA SER A 135 0.84 8.01 -8.67
C SER A 135 0.75 8.96 -9.85
N ASN A 136 0.88 10.26 -9.57
CA ASN A 136 1.04 11.30 -10.58
C ASN A 136 2.31 12.14 -10.36
N ILE A 137 3.04 11.91 -9.27
CA ILE A 137 4.32 12.54 -8.96
C ILE A 137 5.28 11.45 -8.47
N LEU A 138 6.43 11.31 -9.13
CA LEU A 138 7.46 10.35 -8.76
C LEU A 138 8.71 11.05 -8.22
N ILE A 139 9.21 10.57 -7.08
CA ILE A 139 10.50 10.93 -6.54
C ILE A 139 11.35 9.66 -6.49
N ILE A 140 12.37 9.60 -7.35
CA ILE A 140 13.18 8.41 -7.58
C ILE A 140 14.68 8.73 -7.62
N ASP A 141 15.51 7.71 -7.39
CA ASP A 141 16.96 7.83 -7.60
C ASP A 141 17.34 7.75 -9.10
N GLU A 142 18.60 8.12 -9.38
CA GLU A 142 19.18 8.12 -10.72
C GLU A 142 19.10 6.75 -11.40
N GLN A 143 19.33 5.66 -10.65
CA GLN A 143 19.37 4.30 -11.21
C GLN A 143 17.99 3.84 -11.69
N ILE A 144 16.93 4.19 -10.96
CA ILE A 144 15.55 3.93 -11.38
C ILE A 144 15.20 4.85 -12.56
N ALA A 145 15.61 6.12 -12.54
CA ALA A 145 15.34 7.05 -13.64
C ALA A 145 15.93 6.55 -14.97
N GLU A 146 17.21 6.12 -14.97
CA GLU A 146 17.84 5.53 -16.14
C GLU A 146 17.14 4.26 -16.64
N TYR A 147 16.64 3.43 -15.72
CA TYR A 147 15.89 2.23 -16.08
C TYR A 147 14.57 2.59 -16.79
N LEU A 148 13.83 3.57 -16.28
CA LEU A 148 12.57 4.00 -16.86
C LEU A 148 12.74 4.62 -18.26
N LEU A 149 13.82 5.38 -18.49
CA LEU A 149 14.12 5.99 -19.80
C LEU A 149 14.43 4.96 -20.90
N LYS A 150 14.69 3.69 -20.54
CA LYS A 150 14.99 2.59 -21.47
C LYS A 150 13.76 1.71 -21.78
N LYS A 151 12.58 2.04 -21.26
CA LYS A 151 11.32 1.27 -21.41
C LYS A 151 10.32 1.98 -22.30
#